data_AF-A0AAD7U4Y3-F1
#
_entry.id   AF-A0AAD7U4Y3-F1
#
_cell.length_a   1.000
_cell.length_b   1.000
_cell.length_c   1.000
_cell.angle_alpha   90.00
_cell.angle_beta   90.00
_cell.angle_gamma   90.00
#
_symmetry.space_group_name_H-M   'P 1'
#
loop_
_entity.id
_entity.type
_entity.pdbx_description
1 polymer ?
#
loop_
_entity_poly.entity_id
_entity_poly.type
_entity_poly.pdbx_seq_one_letter_code
_entity_poly.pdbx_strand_id
1 'polypeptide(L)'
;MATDNESKVLGVVVFARHGDRQGFYQDPDTYTASSTVITPLGEQQEYQLGSLLRSVYFNASAPTYIQGIANETSLFQPTQVIVRADAGDEGGVIYDILWGGYQYVPIESVEPNEDVSLEGFTSCNTFNDHTEAFYNSSAFQEKAKEVSQFLTDLKPYMDGRPVTLENMWNIFDYMNVQSIHNATFADSLPDTYLAQARDLANWHEYNVFSDDSITGIGNIAFRTMLPSVITAIQRISNSSDTLKLHYSAIAYKPFLSLFNMTGVVADGALPPSIVNYAAAVVLEVRQSASSPEPVLRFNFKNGTDDASFRTYSMSFAGWDGSADTDVPISTFINAFQPAAVNTTLDWCHVCGQTQARGCAALLGAASSSVQATTHHDRISPVGAGFLGAGLTVAVFGAAFAVLLFLGYLTFGKGKRTSSRAKNDHLELHSSNNSVAKEAA
;
A
#
# COMPACT_ATOMS: atom_id res chain seq x y z
N MET A 1 19.86 2.41 29.83
CA MET A 1 18.51 2.31 29.25
C MET A 1 18.52 1.06 28.40
N ALA A 2 17.61 0.14 28.69
CA ALA A 2 17.66 -1.21 28.16
C ALA A 2 17.38 -1.15 26.65
N THR A 3 18.34 -1.59 25.84
CA THR A 3 18.03 -2.12 24.51
C THR A 3 16.99 -3.20 24.74
N ASP A 4 15.72 -2.96 24.42
CA ASP A 4 14.62 -3.86 24.80
C ASP A 4 14.63 -5.13 23.93
N ASN A 5 15.59 -5.99 24.25
CA ASN A 5 15.71 -7.37 23.79
C ASN A 5 14.63 -8.27 24.43
N GLU A 6 13.71 -7.72 25.23
CA GLU A 6 12.57 -8.40 25.86
C GLU A 6 11.21 -8.08 25.19
N SER A 7 11.19 -7.12 24.25
CA SER A 7 9.99 -6.79 23.47
C SER A 7 9.67 -7.88 22.45
N LYS A 8 8.40 -8.28 22.37
CA LYS A 8 7.90 -9.27 21.41
C LYS A 8 7.31 -8.60 20.18
N VAL A 9 7.49 -9.20 19.01
CA VAL A 9 6.87 -8.74 17.76
C VAL A 9 5.40 -9.20 17.72
N LEU A 10 4.46 -8.26 17.72
CA LEU A 10 3.01 -8.53 17.60
C LEU A 10 2.60 -8.80 16.15
N GLY A 11 3.31 -8.18 15.21
CA GLY A 11 3.11 -8.26 13.77
C GLY A 11 3.98 -7.23 13.06
N VAL A 12 3.91 -7.21 11.72
CA VAL A 12 4.75 -6.36 10.89
C VAL A 12 3.98 -5.74 9.73
N VAL A 13 4.39 -4.54 9.34
CA VAL A 13 3.99 -3.87 8.09
C VAL A 13 5.20 -3.83 7.17
N VAL A 14 5.10 -4.46 6.00
CA VAL A 14 6.19 -4.63 5.04
C VAL A 14 5.89 -3.82 3.78
N PHE A 15 6.86 -3.01 3.36
CA PHE A 15 6.88 -2.39 2.04
C PHE A 15 8.01 -3.03 1.25
N ALA A 16 7.69 -3.63 0.11
CA ALA A 16 8.66 -4.31 -0.73
C ALA A 16 8.67 -3.70 -2.13
N ARG A 17 9.86 -3.31 -2.59
CA ARG A 17 10.06 -2.95 -3.99
C ARG A 17 10.15 -4.22 -4.81
N HIS A 18 9.52 -4.21 -5.97
CA HIS A 18 9.64 -5.26 -6.96
C HIS A 18 11.11 -5.61 -7.34
N GLY A 19 11.29 -6.79 -7.94
CA GLY A 19 12.58 -7.29 -8.44
C GLY A 19 13.02 -6.65 -9.75
N ASP A 20 14.15 -7.10 -10.27
CA ASP A 20 14.67 -6.74 -11.60
C ASP A 20 13.60 -6.92 -12.69
N ARG A 21 13.58 -5.97 -13.63
CA ARG A 21 12.55 -5.86 -14.66
C ARG A 21 13.15 -5.43 -15.99
N GLN A 22 12.40 -5.63 -17.06
CA GLN A 22 12.75 -5.10 -18.38
C GLN A 22 12.74 -3.56 -18.38
N GLY A 23 13.35 -2.97 -19.41
CA GLY A 23 13.46 -1.52 -19.55
C GLY A 23 12.10 -0.85 -19.49
N PHE A 24 12.02 0.25 -18.76
CA PHE A 24 10.79 0.98 -18.47
C PHE A 24 10.92 2.42 -18.95
N TYR A 25 9.78 3.08 -19.15
CA TYR A 25 9.73 4.51 -19.38
C TYR A 25 8.72 5.14 -18.44
N GLN A 26 9.10 6.25 -17.81
CA GLN A 26 8.17 7.18 -17.19
C GLN A 26 8.31 8.57 -17.80
N ASP A 27 7.20 9.26 -17.96
CA ASP A 27 7.20 10.66 -18.35
C ASP A 27 7.88 11.51 -17.26
N PRO A 28 8.87 12.37 -17.59
CA PRO A 28 9.64 13.10 -16.60
C PRO A 28 8.83 14.18 -15.86
N ASP A 29 7.70 14.62 -16.39
CA ASP A 29 6.88 15.67 -15.78
C ASP A 29 5.71 15.06 -15.00
N THR A 30 5.02 14.10 -15.61
CA THR A 30 3.76 13.55 -15.10
C THR A 30 3.91 12.20 -14.41
N TYR A 31 5.08 11.58 -14.52
CA TYR A 31 5.36 10.21 -14.03
C TYR A 31 4.46 9.11 -14.60
N THR A 32 3.68 9.42 -15.65
CA THR A 32 2.91 8.41 -16.38
C THR A 32 3.88 7.40 -16.97
N ALA A 33 3.72 6.13 -16.60
CA ALA A 33 4.65 5.11 -17.02
C ALA A 33 4.07 4.07 -17.99
N SER A 34 4.98 3.35 -18.65
CA SER A 34 4.62 2.29 -19.58
C SER A 34 5.73 1.27 -19.74
N SER A 35 5.33 0.10 -20.23
CA SER A 35 6.22 -0.90 -20.85
C SER A 35 7.25 -1.50 -19.89
N THR A 36 6.85 -2.47 -19.07
CA THR A 36 7.82 -3.33 -18.38
C THR A 36 7.19 -4.65 -17.95
N VAL A 37 8.02 -5.66 -17.72
CA VAL A 37 7.66 -6.99 -17.21
C VAL A 37 8.79 -7.45 -16.28
N ILE A 38 8.46 -8.19 -15.21
CA ILE A 38 9.47 -8.76 -14.33
C ILE A 38 10.38 -9.71 -15.13
N THR A 39 11.65 -9.81 -14.76
CA THR A 39 12.55 -10.80 -15.35
C THR A 39 12.63 -12.04 -14.44
N PRO A 40 13.16 -13.17 -14.95
CA PRO A 40 13.50 -14.31 -14.10
C PRO A 40 14.49 -13.97 -12.96
N LEU A 41 15.37 -12.98 -13.17
CA LEU A 41 16.23 -12.47 -12.10
C LEU A 41 15.39 -11.76 -11.04
N GLY A 42 14.42 -10.93 -11.45
CA GLY A 42 13.50 -10.27 -10.52
C GLY A 42 12.68 -11.25 -9.69
N GLU A 43 12.13 -12.28 -10.32
CA GLU A 43 11.42 -13.36 -9.61
C GLU A 43 12.32 -14.04 -8.56
N GLN A 44 13.59 -14.30 -8.91
CA GLN A 44 14.56 -14.89 -7.98
C GLN A 44 14.84 -13.95 -6.79
N GLN A 45 14.97 -12.65 -7.04
CA GLN A 45 15.21 -11.65 -6.00
C GLN A 45 14.02 -11.56 -5.03
N GLU A 46 12.78 -11.58 -5.54
CA GLU A 46 11.57 -11.60 -4.71
C GLU A 46 11.44 -12.91 -3.92
N TYR A 47 11.78 -14.06 -4.53
CA TYR A 47 11.83 -15.33 -3.82
C TYR A 47 12.84 -15.31 -2.65
N GLN A 48 14.01 -14.69 -2.85
CA GLN A 48 15.00 -14.52 -1.79
C GLN A 48 14.49 -13.61 -0.67
N LEU A 49 13.82 -12.50 -1.02
CA LEU A 49 13.20 -11.60 -0.04
C LEU A 49 12.13 -12.32 0.79
N GLY A 50 11.22 -13.05 0.13
CA GLY A 50 10.19 -13.85 0.80
C GLY A 50 10.78 -14.94 1.70
N SER A 51 11.84 -15.61 1.26
CA SER A 51 12.57 -16.60 2.06
C SER A 51 13.19 -15.98 3.32
N LEU A 52 13.79 -14.79 3.18
CA LEU A 52 14.33 -14.05 4.32
C LEU A 52 13.22 -13.66 5.31
N LEU A 53 12.13 -13.04 4.84
CA LEU A 53 10.99 -12.68 5.70
C LEU A 53 10.44 -13.89 6.46
N ARG A 54 10.31 -15.05 5.79
CA ARG A 54 9.93 -16.31 6.43
C ARG A 54 10.89 -16.69 7.54
N SER A 55 12.19 -16.71 7.26
CA SER A 55 13.22 -17.09 8.24
C SER A 55 13.28 -16.16 9.47
N VAL A 56 12.94 -14.88 9.29
CA VAL A 56 13.00 -13.85 10.34
C VAL A 56 11.72 -13.82 11.16
N TYR A 57 10.55 -13.92 10.53
CA TYR A 57 9.26 -13.63 11.18
C TYR A 57 8.35 -14.85 11.38
N PHE A 58 8.56 -15.95 10.66
CA PHE A 58 7.72 -17.16 10.71
C PHE A 58 8.44 -18.36 11.34
N ASN A 59 9.76 -18.28 11.53
CA ASN A 59 10.51 -19.28 12.26
C ASN A 59 10.33 -19.08 13.77
N ALA A 60 9.67 -20.04 14.44
CA ALA A 60 9.42 -19.99 15.88
C ALA A 60 10.68 -19.92 16.76
N SER A 61 11.85 -20.26 16.21
CA SER A 61 13.15 -20.14 16.90
C SER A 61 13.81 -18.78 16.70
N ALA A 62 13.30 -17.93 15.79
CA ALA A 62 13.83 -16.61 15.56
C ALA A 62 13.42 -15.65 16.69
N PRO A 63 14.30 -14.73 17.14
CA PRO A 63 13.98 -13.75 18.18
C PRO A 63 12.85 -12.78 17.77
N THR A 64 12.67 -12.60 16.45
CA THR A 64 11.68 -11.74 15.81
C THR A 64 10.41 -12.49 15.40
N TYR A 65 10.22 -13.74 15.85
CA TYR A 65 9.01 -14.52 15.55
C TYR A 65 7.74 -13.75 15.91
N ILE A 66 6.84 -13.60 14.94
CA ILE A 66 5.57 -12.91 15.13
C ILE A 66 4.67 -13.74 16.05
N GLN A 67 4.29 -13.17 17.18
CA GLN A 67 3.49 -13.88 18.17
C GLN A 67 2.10 -14.20 17.64
N GLY A 68 1.74 -15.50 17.68
CA GLY A 68 0.43 -15.99 17.29
C GLY A 68 0.19 -16.10 15.79
N ILE A 69 1.20 -15.86 14.94
CA ILE A 69 1.09 -16.14 13.51
C ILE A 69 1.02 -17.65 13.27
N ALA A 70 0.24 -18.08 12.26
CA ALA A 70 0.25 -19.44 11.78
C ALA A 70 1.67 -19.80 11.32
N ASN A 71 2.29 -20.77 12.00
CA ASN A 71 3.66 -21.18 11.71
C ASN A 71 3.75 -22.05 10.46
N GLU A 72 4.98 -22.45 10.11
CA GLU A 72 5.26 -23.26 8.92
C GLU A 72 4.54 -24.62 8.85
N THR A 73 4.11 -25.15 10.00
CA THR A 73 3.41 -26.43 10.10
C THR A 73 1.88 -26.29 10.12
N SER A 74 1.38 -25.06 10.15
CA SER A 74 -0.04 -24.74 10.24
C SER A 74 -0.63 -24.38 8.87
N LEU A 75 -1.94 -24.60 8.70
CA LEU A 75 -2.66 -24.10 7.54
C LEU A 75 -2.64 -22.56 7.53
N PHE A 76 -2.48 -21.98 6.34
CA PHE A 76 -2.52 -20.54 6.12
C PHE A 76 -3.82 -19.94 6.66
N GLN A 77 -3.71 -18.88 7.48
CA GLN A 77 -4.84 -18.18 8.06
C GLN A 77 -5.05 -16.85 7.34
N PRO A 78 -6.05 -16.73 6.44
CA PRO A 78 -6.23 -15.54 5.62
C PRO A 78 -6.56 -14.29 6.44
N THR A 79 -7.07 -14.43 7.67
CA THR A 79 -7.36 -13.28 8.53
C THR A 79 -6.11 -12.66 9.16
N GLN A 80 -4.98 -13.37 9.15
CA GLN A 80 -3.71 -12.92 9.74
C GLN A 80 -2.82 -12.16 8.75
N VAL A 81 -3.11 -12.24 7.45
CA VAL A 81 -2.23 -11.71 6.41
C VAL A 81 -3.05 -10.89 5.42
N ILE A 82 -2.59 -9.66 5.16
CA ILE A 82 -3.05 -8.82 4.06
C ILE A 82 -1.88 -8.61 3.13
N VAL A 83 -2.09 -8.87 1.85
CA VAL A 83 -1.13 -8.57 0.79
C VAL A 83 -1.81 -7.66 -0.21
N ARG A 84 -1.24 -6.48 -0.43
CA ARG A 84 -1.65 -5.51 -1.44
C ARG A 84 -0.53 -5.38 -2.45
N ALA A 85 -0.87 -5.40 -3.71
CA ALA A 85 0.07 -5.19 -4.80
C ALA A 85 -0.45 -4.03 -5.65
N ASP A 86 0.46 -3.15 -6.00
CA ASP A 86 0.18 -2.06 -6.93
C ASP A 86 -0.13 -2.61 -8.32
N ALA A 87 -1.28 -2.22 -8.89
CA ALA A 87 -1.71 -2.58 -10.23
C ALA A 87 -1.46 -1.53 -11.30
N GLY A 88 -0.89 -0.40 -10.92
CA GLY A 88 -0.68 0.72 -11.82
C GLY A 88 0.45 0.49 -12.79
N ASP A 89 1.25 1.53 -12.93
CA ASP A 89 2.18 1.67 -14.05
C ASP A 89 3.23 0.54 -14.09
N GLU A 90 3.65 0.05 -12.91
CA GLU A 90 4.56 -1.09 -12.74
C GLU A 90 3.84 -2.43 -12.46
N GLY A 91 2.50 -2.46 -12.52
CA GLY A 91 1.68 -3.56 -12.02
C GLY A 91 2.00 -4.94 -12.62
N GLY A 92 2.36 -4.99 -13.90
CA GLY A 92 2.79 -6.23 -14.56
C GLY A 92 4.06 -6.86 -13.98
N VAL A 93 4.91 -6.07 -13.31
CA VAL A 93 6.11 -6.55 -12.60
C VAL A 93 5.77 -6.98 -11.17
N ILE A 94 4.74 -6.36 -10.58
CA ILE A 94 4.39 -6.52 -9.17
C ILE A 94 3.51 -7.77 -8.95
N TYR A 95 2.68 -8.16 -9.92
CA TYR A 95 1.79 -9.33 -9.80
C TYR A 95 2.38 -10.67 -10.18
N ASP A 96 3.44 -10.72 -10.97
CA ASP A 96 3.92 -11.97 -11.55
C ASP A 96 4.77 -12.76 -10.54
N ILE A 97 4.06 -13.32 -9.57
CA ILE A 97 4.47 -14.38 -8.69
C ILE A 97 3.29 -15.33 -8.77
N LEU A 98 3.45 -16.59 -9.22
CA LEU A 98 2.62 -17.78 -8.85
C LEU A 98 2.36 -18.78 -9.99
N TRP A 99 3.37 -19.49 -10.51
CA TRP A 99 3.14 -20.72 -11.30
C TRP A 99 3.99 -21.89 -10.76
N GLY A 100 3.50 -22.57 -9.71
CA GLY A 100 4.13 -23.81 -9.24
C GLY A 100 3.71 -24.30 -7.85
N GLY A 101 2.52 -24.88 -7.70
CA GLY A 101 2.23 -25.88 -6.65
C GLY A 101 2.19 -25.46 -5.17
N TYR A 102 2.35 -24.18 -4.82
CA TYR A 102 2.29 -23.69 -3.44
C TYR A 102 0.89 -23.20 -3.02
N GLN A 103 0.64 -23.21 -1.70
CA GLN A 103 -0.55 -22.61 -1.08
C GLN A 103 -0.71 -21.15 -1.53
N TYR A 104 -1.85 -20.82 -2.15
CA TYR A 104 -2.14 -19.47 -2.64
C TYR A 104 -2.44 -18.52 -1.48
N VAL A 105 -1.72 -17.40 -1.42
CA VAL A 105 -2.03 -16.24 -0.59
C VAL A 105 -2.88 -15.29 -1.43
N PRO A 106 -4.06 -14.86 -0.97
CA PRO A 106 -4.85 -13.88 -1.71
C PRO A 106 -4.10 -12.55 -1.76
N ILE A 107 -3.93 -12.03 -2.97
CA ILE A 107 -3.32 -10.72 -3.23
C ILE A 107 -4.44 -9.77 -3.64
N GLU A 108 -4.61 -8.68 -2.90
CA GLU A 108 -5.45 -7.56 -3.29
C GLU A 108 -4.71 -6.74 -4.35
N SER A 109 -5.27 -6.72 -5.56
CA SER A 109 -4.80 -5.85 -6.62
C SER A 109 -5.36 -4.45 -6.43
N VAL A 110 -4.48 -3.44 -6.38
CA VAL A 110 -4.85 -2.04 -6.18
C VAL A 110 -4.83 -1.32 -7.53
N GLU A 111 -6.00 -1.21 -8.16
CA GLU A 111 -6.20 -0.52 -9.44
C GLU A 111 -6.23 1.00 -9.23
N PRO A 112 -5.28 1.78 -9.79
CA PRO A 112 -5.17 3.22 -9.52
C PRO A 112 -6.40 4.05 -9.90
N ASN A 113 -7.23 3.56 -10.82
CA ASN A 113 -8.48 4.23 -11.20
C ASN A 113 -9.56 4.14 -10.11
N GLU A 114 -9.47 3.15 -9.22
CA GLU A 114 -10.42 2.89 -8.14
C GLU A 114 -9.83 3.23 -6.76
N ASP A 115 -8.52 3.00 -6.58
CA ASP A 115 -7.79 3.22 -5.34
C ASP A 115 -6.42 3.85 -5.61
N VAL A 116 -6.25 5.10 -5.17
CA VAL A 116 -5.03 5.90 -5.36
C VAL A 116 -3.93 5.60 -4.35
N SER A 117 -4.13 4.66 -3.41
CA SER A 117 -3.26 4.50 -2.24
C SER A 117 -1.81 4.16 -2.58
N LEU A 118 -1.56 3.35 -3.62
CA LEU A 118 -0.21 2.94 -4.02
C LEU A 118 0.39 3.78 -5.16
N GLU A 119 -0.45 4.54 -5.87
CA GLU A 119 -0.10 5.30 -7.09
C GLU A 119 -0.59 6.75 -7.00
N GLY A 120 -0.45 7.37 -5.82
CA GLY A 120 -1.02 8.69 -5.51
C GLY A 120 -0.40 9.88 -6.26
N PHE A 121 0.73 9.68 -6.93
CA PHE A 121 1.49 10.73 -7.61
C PHE A 121 1.13 10.87 -9.10
N THR A 122 0.58 9.82 -9.71
CA THR A 122 0.17 9.83 -11.13
C THR A 122 -1.21 10.48 -11.30
N SER A 123 -1.43 11.19 -12.42
CA SER A 123 -2.65 11.98 -12.67
C SER A 123 -2.96 13.06 -11.60
N CYS A 124 -1.93 13.52 -10.89
CA CYS A 124 -2.05 14.52 -9.83
C CYS A 124 -1.53 15.88 -10.34
N ASN A 125 -2.42 16.81 -10.69
CA ASN A 125 -2.02 18.10 -11.29
C ASN A 125 -1.10 18.90 -10.35
N THR A 126 -1.43 18.97 -9.05
CA THR A 126 -0.61 19.68 -8.07
C THR A 126 0.77 19.05 -7.87
N PHE A 127 0.92 17.74 -8.09
CA PHE A 127 2.23 17.08 -8.07
C PHE A 127 3.03 17.41 -9.35
N ASN A 128 2.38 17.43 -10.52
CA ASN A 128 3.02 17.87 -11.76
C ASN A 128 3.53 19.32 -11.64
N ASP A 129 2.73 20.22 -11.08
CA ASP A 129 3.13 21.62 -10.82
C ASP A 129 4.35 21.69 -9.87
N HIS A 130 4.43 20.79 -8.90
CA HIS A 130 5.57 20.67 -7.98
C HIS A 130 6.84 20.20 -8.70
N THR A 131 6.74 19.19 -9.57
CA THR A 131 7.85 18.72 -10.42
C THR A 131 8.34 19.84 -11.34
N GLU A 132 7.43 20.55 -12.00
CA GLU A 132 7.77 21.70 -12.85
C GLU A 132 8.45 22.82 -12.04
N ALA A 133 7.98 23.10 -10.82
CA ALA A 133 8.60 24.08 -9.94
C ALA A 133 10.02 23.67 -9.53
N PHE A 134 10.28 22.37 -9.30
CA PHE A 134 11.62 21.86 -9.04
C PHE A 134 12.54 22.06 -10.25
N TYR A 135 12.09 21.73 -11.47
CA TYR A 135 12.88 21.93 -12.70
C TYR A 135 13.19 23.41 -12.97
N ASN A 136 12.28 24.31 -12.59
CA ASN A 136 12.47 25.75 -12.69
C ASN A 136 13.31 26.36 -11.55
N SER A 137 13.69 25.58 -10.53
CA SER A 137 14.45 26.07 -9.38
C SER A 137 15.90 26.41 -9.72
N SER A 138 16.51 27.31 -8.94
CA SER A 138 17.93 27.65 -9.10
C SER A 138 18.84 26.43 -8.85
N ALA A 139 18.51 25.60 -7.86
CA ALA A 139 19.26 24.40 -7.54
C ALA A 139 19.31 23.42 -8.72
N PHE A 140 18.17 23.22 -9.40
CA PHE A 140 18.12 22.37 -10.60
C PHE A 140 18.90 22.95 -11.77
N GLN A 141 18.71 24.24 -12.05
CA GLN A 141 19.44 24.91 -13.13
C GLN A 141 20.96 24.93 -12.91
N GLU A 142 21.41 25.04 -11.66
CA GLU A 142 22.82 24.93 -11.28
C GLU A 142 23.34 23.51 -11.48
N LYS A 143 22.60 22.50 -11.00
CA LYS A 143 22.97 21.09 -11.19
C LYS A 143 23.04 20.74 -12.68
N ALA A 144 22.08 21.19 -13.49
CA ALA A 144 22.05 20.97 -14.94
C ALA A 144 23.28 21.56 -15.64
N LYS A 145 23.75 22.74 -15.21
CA LYS A 145 24.99 23.34 -15.71
C LYS A 145 26.22 22.52 -15.30
N GLU A 146 26.29 22.13 -14.03
CA GLU A 146 27.37 21.32 -13.45
C GLU A 146 27.55 19.99 -14.22
N VAL A 147 26.45 19.31 -14.55
CA VAL A 147 26.49 17.98 -15.18
C VAL A 147 26.40 18.01 -16.71
N SER A 148 26.36 19.20 -17.32
CA SER A 148 26.12 19.37 -18.76
C SER A 148 27.12 18.62 -19.65
N GLN A 149 28.39 18.57 -19.23
CA GLN A 149 29.42 17.81 -19.94
C GLN A 149 29.15 16.30 -19.86
N PHE A 150 28.84 15.79 -18.67
CA PHE A 150 28.51 14.38 -18.47
C PHE A 150 27.30 13.95 -19.31
N LEU A 151 26.23 14.76 -19.33
CA LEU A 151 25.06 14.51 -20.18
C LEU A 151 25.42 14.53 -21.67
N THR A 152 26.38 15.36 -22.09
CA THR A 152 26.86 15.35 -23.48
C THR A 152 27.62 14.07 -23.80
N ASP A 153 28.46 13.62 -22.87
CA ASP A 153 29.29 12.42 -23.01
C ASP A 153 28.49 11.12 -22.95
N LEU A 154 27.26 11.16 -22.38
CA LEU A 154 26.34 10.02 -22.34
C LEU A 154 25.65 9.73 -23.68
N LYS A 155 25.49 10.73 -24.56
CA LYS A 155 24.71 10.60 -25.82
C LYS A 155 25.05 9.37 -26.68
N PRO A 156 26.32 8.97 -26.84
CA PRO A 156 26.68 7.78 -27.62
C PRO A 156 26.09 6.47 -27.08
N TYR A 157 25.79 6.40 -25.78
CA TYR A 157 25.28 5.20 -25.10
C TYR A 157 23.75 5.15 -25.03
N MET A 158 23.06 6.17 -25.52
CA MET A 158 21.65 6.38 -25.19
C MET A 158 20.66 5.96 -26.26
N ASP A 159 21.13 5.37 -27.36
CA ASP A 159 20.29 4.86 -28.45
C ASP A 159 19.22 5.87 -28.91
N GLY A 160 19.64 7.14 -29.04
CA GLY A 160 18.76 8.24 -29.47
C GLY A 160 17.77 8.76 -28.42
N ARG A 161 17.80 8.25 -27.18
CA ARG A 161 16.96 8.73 -26.08
C ARG A 161 17.30 10.18 -25.69
N PRO A 162 16.32 10.95 -25.15
CA PRO A 162 16.59 12.27 -24.60
C PRO A 162 17.61 12.20 -23.46
N VAL A 163 18.67 13.01 -23.55
CA VAL A 163 19.74 13.07 -22.54
C VAL A 163 19.73 14.44 -21.87
N THR A 164 18.79 14.61 -20.93
CA THR A 164 18.60 15.83 -20.15
C THR A 164 18.50 15.50 -18.67
N LEU A 165 18.65 16.50 -17.78
CA LEU A 165 18.58 16.26 -16.34
C LEU A 165 17.15 15.92 -15.88
N GLU A 166 16.13 16.45 -16.54
CA GLU A 166 14.72 16.10 -16.32
C GLU A 166 14.47 14.63 -16.64
N ASN A 167 15.18 14.09 -17.64
CA ASN A 167 15.07 12.69 -18.05
C ASN A 167 16.06 11.76 -17.32
N MET A 168 16.71 12.22 -16.24
CA MET A 168 17.84 11.53 -15.61
C MET A 168 17.48 10.15 -15.06
N TRP A 169 16.25 9.99 -14.55
CA TRP A 169 15.78 8.68 -14.11
C TRP A 169 15.71 7.68 -15.27
N ASN A 170 15.14 8.05 -16.42
CA ASN A 170 15.02 7.15 -17.57
C ASN A 170 16.39 6.79 -18.17
N ILE A 171 17.33 7.73 -18.12
CA ILE A 171 18.72 7.50 -18.50
C ILE A 171 19.34 6.44 -17.58
N PHE A 172 19.23 6.61 -16.25
CA PHE A 172 19.74 5.65 -15.30
C PHE A 172 19.06 4.28 -15.45
N ASP A 173 17.72 4.23 -15.56
CA ASP A 173 16.97 2.97 -15.71
C ASP A 173 17.43 2.19 -16.93
N TYR A 174 17.53 2.86 -18.10
CA TYR A 174 18.03 2.24 -19.31
C TYR A 174 19.47 1.73 -19.14
N MET A 175 20.38 2.56 -18.62
CA MET A 175 21.77 2.16 -18.41
C MET A 175 21.88 0.99 -17.43
N ASN A 176 21.10 0.98 -16.36
CA ASN A 176 21.07 -0.08 -15.37
C ASN A 176 20.59 -1.40 -15.98
N VAL A 177 19.44 -1.38 -16.68
CA VAL A 177 18.89 -2.58 -17.34
C VAL A 177 19.84 -3.10 -18.42
N GLN A 178 20.40 -2.22 -19.26
CA GLN A 178 21.38 -2.64 -20.28
C GLN A 178 22.66 -3.19 -19.64
N SER A 179 23.12 -2.61 -18.54
CA SER A 179 24.33 -3.13 -17.85
C SER A 179 24.09 -4.51 -17.23
N ILE A 180 22.86 -4.82 -16.79
CA ILE A 180 22.51 -6.13 -16.23
C ILE A 180 22.32 -7.18 -17.34
N HIS A 181 21.63 -6.81 -18.44
CA HIS A 181 21.12 -7.78 -19.43
C HIS A 181 21.84 -7.76 -20.79
N ASN A 182 22.75 -6.82 -21.03
CA ASN A 182 23.49 -6.66 -22.28
C ASN A 182 25.00 -6.52 -22.02
N ALA A 183 25.71 -7.64 -22.07
CA ALA A 183 27.16 -7.70 -21.82
C ALA A 183 27.96 -6.75 -22.73
N THR A 184 27.58 -6.62 -24.00
CA THR A 184 28.25 -5.70 -24.94
C THR A 184 28.11 -4.24 -24.49
N PHE A 185 26.92 -3.86 -24.01
CA PHE A 185 26.71 -2.52 -23.46
C PHE A 185 27.55 -2.32 -22.20
N ALA A 186 27.50 -3.27 -21.27
CA ALA A 186 28.25 -3.23 -20.02
C ALA A 186 29.76 -3.09 -20.26
N ASP A 187 30.34 -3.87 -21.18
CA ASP A 187 31.76 -3.82 -21.52
C ASP A 187 32.17 -2.52 -22.24
N SER A 188 31.22 -1.84 -22.88
CA SER A 188 31.45 -0.58 -23.60
C SER A 188 31.34 0.66 -22.71
N LEU A 189 30.65 0.55 -21.57
CA LEU A 189 30.35 1.67 -20.71
C LEU A 189 31.54 2.01 -19.81
N PRO A 190 31.99 3.27 -19.73
CA PRO A 190 33.06 3.64 -18.80
C PRO A 190 32.68 3.38 -17.34
N ASP A 191 33.62 2.85 -16.55
CA ASP A 191 33.38 2.35 -15.18
C ASP A 191 32.59 3.30 -14.27
N THR A 192 32.80 4.62 -14.40
CA THR A 192 32.16 5.61 -13.52
C THR A 192 30.79 6.08 -14.00
N TYR A 193 30.39 5.77 -15.24
CA TYR A 193 29.22 6.39 -15.86
C TYR A 193 27.92 5.89 -15.23
N LEU A 194 27.80 4.59 -14.96
CA LEU A 194 26.61 4.04 -14.31
C LEU A 194 26.43 4.59 -12.89
N ALA A 195 27.52 4.68 -12.13
CA ALA A 195 27.50 5.25 -10.78
C ALA A 195 27.10 6.74 -10.79
N GLN A 196 27.68 7.54 -11.70
CA GLN A 196 27.31 8.96 -11.84
C GLN A 196 25.84 9.12 -12.27
N ALA A 197 25.36 8.31 -13.22
CA ALA A 197 23.95 8.33 -13.62
C ALA A 197 23.03 7.96 -12.45
N ARG A 198 23.41 6.96 -11.64
CA ARG A 198 22.68 6.58 -10.42
C ARG A 198 22.65 7.71 -9.40
N ASP A 199 23.78 8.35 -9.14
CA ASP A 199 23.86 9.47 -8.18
C ASP A 199 22.98 10.65 -8.61
N LEU A 200 22.97 10.97 -9.90
CA LEU A 200 22.10 12.02 -10.43
C LEU A 200 20.63 11.64 -10.42
N ALA A 201 20.29 10.38 -10.71
CA ALA A 201 18.92 9.89 -10.60
C ALA A 201 18.45 9.88 -9.13
N ASN A 202 19.32 9.51 -8.18
CA ASN A 202 19.03 9.59 -6.75
C ASN A 202 18.72 11.02 -6.33
N TRP A 203 19.58 11.98 -6.69
CA TRP A 203 19.37 13.38 -6.39
C TRP A 203 18.08 13.91 -7.03
N HIS A 204 17.84 13.58 -8.30
CA HIS A 204 16.64 13.98 -9.03
C HIS A 204 15.36 13.48 -8.35
N GLU A 205 15.24 12.16 -8.22
CA GLU A 205 14.02 11.54 -7.70
C GLU A 205 13.77 11.88 -6.24
N TYR A 206 14.82 12.01 -5.43
CA TYR A 206 14.63 12.40 -4.03
C TYR A 206 14.04 13.80 -3.93
N ASN A 207 14.49 14.77 -4.74
CA ASN A 207 13.92 16.12 -4.72
C ASN A 207 12.50 16.21 -5.27
N VAL A 208 12.11 15.29 -6.18
CA VAL A 208 10.73 15.22 -6.69
C VAL A 208 9.77 14.56 -5.68
N PHE A 209 10.22 13.52 -4.97
CA PHE A 209 9.38 12.74 -4.04
C PHE A 209 9.59 13.12 -2.57
N SER A 210 10.04 14.34 -2.29
CA SER A 210 10.19 14.87 -0.94
C SER A 210 9.69 16.31 -0.82
N ASP A 211 9.33 16.68 0.40
CA ASP A 211 8.94 18.03 0.77
C ASP A 211 9.30 18.25 2.25
N ASP A 212 9.72 19.47 2.60
CA ASP A 212 10.04 19.84 3.98
C ASP A 212 8.83 19.70 4.90
N SER A 213 7.63 19.97 4.36
CA SER A 213 6.39 19.75 5.09
C SER A 213 5.92 18.31 4.95
N ILE A 214 5.58 17.67 6.07
CA ILE A 214 4.99 16.32 6.06
C ILE A 214 3.67 16.26 5.28
N THR A 215 2.95 17.38 5.16
CA THR A 215 1.73 17.50 4.35
C THR A 215 1.99 18.05 2.95
N GLY A 216 3.25 18.22 2.56
CA GLY A 216 3.67 18.72 1.27
C GLY A 216 3.31 17.75 0.13
N ILE A 217 3.18 18.29 -1.08
CA ILE A 217 2.77 17.50 -2.24
C ILE A 217 3.89 16.59 -2.74
N GLY A 218 5.17 16.96 -2.56
CA GLY A 218 6.30 16.08 -2.88
C GLY A 218 6.26 14.75 -2.11
N ASN A 219 5.65 14.74 -0.93
CA ASN A 219 5.46 13.53 -0.11
C ASN A 219 4.22 12.68 -0.51
N ILE A 220 3.50 13.03 -1.58
CA ILE A 220 2.19 12.43 -1.91
C ILE A 220 2.23 10.90 -2.05
N ALA A 221 3.33 10.35 -2.56
CA ALA A 221 3.49 8.91 -2.81
C ALA A 221 3.33 8.07 -1.54
N PHE A 222 3.81 8.54 -0.38
CA PHE A 222 3.58 7.86 0.89
C PHE A 222 2.36 8.40 1.64
N ARG A 223 1.96 9.66 1.44
CA ARG A 223 0.76 10.24 2.07
C ARG A 223 -0.54 9.51 1.70
N THR A 224 -0.65 8.97 0.48
CA THR A 224 -1.79 8.13 0.06
C THR A 224 -1.71 6.70 0.61
N MET A 225 -0.52 6.22 1.00
CA MET A 225 -0.35 4.92 1.67
C MET A 225 -0.67 4.99 3.17
N LEU A 226 -0.44 6.14 3.81
CA LEU A 226 -0.60 6.34 5.26
C LEU A 226 -1.89 5.77 5.86
N PRO A 227 -3.10 5.91 5.27
CA PRO A 227 -4.32 5.35 5.84
C PRO A 227 -4.25 3.83 6.03
N SER A 228 -3.73 3.12 5.03
CA SER A 228 -3.59 1.66 5.08
C SER A 228 -2.52 1.22 6.09
N VAL A 229 -1.42 1.98 6.18
CA VAL A 229 -0.31 1.75 7.12
C VAL A 229 -0.77 1.95 8.56
N ILE A 230 -1.40 3.09 8.86
CA ILE A 230 -1.92 3.43 10.20
C ILE A 230 -2.96 2.40 10.61
N THR A 231 -3.87 2.02 9.71
CA THR A 231 -4.88 0.98 9.98
C THR A 231 -4.22 -0.36 10.28
N ALA A 232 -3.20 -0.77 9.51
CA ALA A 232 -2.49 -2.01 9.77
C ALA A 232 -1.79 -2.02 11.14
N ILE A 233 -1.10 -0.92 11.49
CA ILE A 233 -0.45 -0.75 12.80
C ILE A 233 -1.47 -0.85 13.93
N GLN A 234 -2.60 -0.13 13.83
CA GLN A 234 -3.67 -0.15 14.84
C GLN A 234 -4.29 -1.54 14.99
N ARG A 235 -4.55 -2.23 13.88
CA ARG A 235 -5.09 -3.60 13.89
C ARG A 235 -4.12 -4.58 14.51
N ILE A 236 -2.84 -4.56 14.13
CA ILE A 236 -1.81 -5.44 14.71
C ILE A 236 -1.64 -5.20 16.22
N SER A 237 -1.78 -3.94 16.65
CA SER A 237 -1.70 -3.55 18.07
C SER A 237 -2.94 -3.96 18.88
N ASN A 238 -4.07 -4.20 18.21
CA ASN A 238 -5.31 -4.62 18.87
C ASN A 238 -5.32 -6.13 19.08
N SER A 239 -5.19 -6.56 20.34
CA SER A 239 -5.24 -7.99 20.73
C SER A 239 -6.50 -8.76 20.30
N SER A 240 -7.59 -8.07 19.98
CA SER A 240 -8.84 -8.68 19.49
C SER A 240 -8.88 -8.84 17.96
N ASP A 241 -7.95 -8.19 17.24
CA ASP A 241 -7.79 -8.37 15.80
C ASP A 241 -6.75 -9.48 15.53
N THR A 242 -6.94 -10.19 14.42
CA THR A 242 -6.07 -11.32 14.05
C THR A 242 -4.96 -10.94 13.10
N LEU A 243 -4.93 -9.71 12.55
CA LEU A 243 -3.90 -9.27 11.62
C LEU A 243 -2.50 -9.35 12.24
N LYS A 244 -1.57 -9.96 11.51
CA LYS A 244 -0.16 -10.16 11.89
C LYS A 244 0.83 -9.65 10.85
N LEU A 245 0.46 -9.71 9.57
CA LEU A 245 1.30 -9.25 8.46
C LEU A 245 0.45 -8.38 7.53
N HIS A 246 0.89 -7.15 7.32
CA HIS A 246 0.48 -6.34 6.17
C HIS A 246 1.66 -6.24 5.22
N TYR A 247 1.47 -6.57 3.95
CA TYR A 247 2.48 -6.52 2.92
C TYR A 247 1.99 -5.63 1.77
N SER A 248 2.76 -4.62 1.41
CA SER A 248 2.51 -3.79 0.23
C SER A 248 3.67 -3.95 -0.74
N ALA A 249 3.39 -4.52 -1.92
CA ALA A 249 4.31 -4.55 -3.04
C ALA A 249 4.16 -3.26 -3.85
N ILE A 250 5.23 -2.47 -3.96
CA ILE A 250 5.21 -1.08 -4.44
C ILE A 250 6.41 -0.74 -5.33
N ALA A 251 6.35 0.39 -6.01
CA ALA A 251 7.49 1.00 -6.70
C ALA A 251 8.51 1.64 -5.72
N TYR A 252 9.61 2.20 -6.24
CA TYR A 252 10.59 2.90 -5.39
C TYR A 252 10.10 4.25 -4.84
N LYS A 253 9.11 4.87 -5.50
CA LYS A 253 8.70 6.26 -5.22
C LYS A 253 8.16 6.46 -3.80
N PRO A 254 7.27 5.59 -3.27
CA PRO A 254 6.81 5.75 -1.89
C PRO A 254 7.92 5.55 -0.84
N PHE A 255 9.00 4.82 -1.14
CA PHE A 255 10.14 4.73 -0.24
C PHE A 255 10.83 6.08 -0.04
N LEU A 256 10.97 6.88 -1.09
CA LEU A 256 11.59 8.21 -1.01
C LEU A 256 10.79 9.13 -0.07
N SER A 257 9.48 9.19 -0.27
CA SER A 257 8.59 9.96 0.61
C SER A 257 8.57 9.39 2.04
N LEU A 258 8.51 8.06 2.21
CA LEU A 258 8.58 7.43 3.53
C LEU A 258 9.88 7.81 4.27
N PHE A 259 11.02 7.73 3.60
CA PHE A 259 12.33 8.03 4.18
C PHE A 259 12.46 9.50 4.57
N ASN A 260 11.98 10.39 3.71
CA ASN A 260 11.93 11.83 4.00
C ASN A 260 11.03 12.11 5.20
N MET A 261 9.78 11.62 5.18
CA MET A 261 8.80 11.91 6.23
C MET A 261 9.16 11.31 7.59
N THR A 262 9.84 10.16 7.63
CA THR A 262 10.32 9.52 8.87
C THR A 262 11.67 10.04 9.34
N GLY A 263 12.36 10.83 8.52
CA GLY A 263 13.68 11.40 8.80
C GLY A 263 14.78 10.37 9.02
N VAL A 264 14.61 9.13 8.57
CA VAL A 264 15.65 8.07 8.66
C VAL A 264 16.90 8.38 7.82
N VAL A 265 16.81 9.39 6.94
CA VAL A 265 17.93 9.91 6.15
C VAL A 265 18.60 11.14 6.79
N ALA A 266 18.02 11.72 7.85
CA ALA A 266 18.43 13.02 8.38
C ALA A 266 19.78 12.98 9.11
N ASP A 267 20.14 11.86 9.72
CA ASP A 267 21.42 11.66 10.41
C ASP A 267 22.55 11.15 9.49
N GLY A 268 22.22 10.90 8.20
CA GLY A 268 23.14 10.36 7.21
C GLY A 268 23.38 8.85 7.30
N ALA A 269 22.71 8.12 8.19
CA ALA A 269 22.82 6.66 8.27
C ALA A 269 22.21 5.96 7.05
N LEU A 270 21.17 6.56 6.46
CA LEU A 270 20.57 6.12 5.21
C LEU A 270 20.72 7.21 4.13
N PRO A 271 21.24 6.90 2.93
CA PRO A 271 21.35 7.90 1.88
C PRO A 271 19.98 8.23 1.26
N PRO A 272 19.72 9.51 0.89
CA PRO A 272 18.53 9.93 0.15
C PRO A 272 18.62 9.43 -1.29
N SER A 273 18.26 8.16 -1.50
CA SER A 273 18.51 7.46 -2.75
C SER A 273 17.38 6.52 -3.11
N ILE A 274 17.24 6.26 -4.40
CA ILE A 274 16.35 5.23 -4.91
C ILE A 274 16.79 3.90 -4.28
N VAL A 275 15.85 3.12 -3.74
CA VAL A 275 16.16 1.79 -3.20
C VAL A 275 16.51 0.81 -4.32
N ASN A 276 17.21 -0.28 -4.04
CA ASN A 276 17.55 -1.32 -5.00
C ASN A 276 16.35 -2.24 -5.29
N TYR A 277 16.42 -3.05 -6.35
CA TYR A 277 15.41 -4.09 -6.60
C TYR A 277 15.34 -5.07 -5.42
N ALA A 278 14.12 -5.56 -5.10
CA ALA A 278 13.85 -6.39 -3.92
C ALA A 278 14.31 -5.76 -2.57
N ALA A 279 14.33 -4.43 -2.49
CA ALA A 279 14.51 -3.72 -1.23
C ALA A 279 13.22 -3.77 -0.41
N ALA A 280 13.37 -3.77 0.91
CA ALA A 280 12.22 -3.85 1.81
C ALA A 280 12.41 -3.02 3.08
N VAL A 281 11.35 -2.32 3.46
CA VAL A 281 11.17 -1.73 4.78
C VAL A 281 10.22 -2.60 5.58
N VAL A 282 10.54 -2.83 6.85
CA VAL A 282 9.65 -3.49 7.80
C VAL A 282 9.46 -2.60 9.02
N LEU A 283 8.22 -2.18 9.24
CA LEU A 283 7.79 -1.58 10.50
C LEU A 283 7.33 -2.71 11.42
N GLU A 284 8.14 -3.05 12.41
CA GLU A 284 7.75 -4.04 13.42
C GLU A 284 6.89 -3.37 14.49
N VAL A 285 5.70 -3.92 14.75
CA VAL A 285 4.87 -3.55 15.89
C VAL A 285 5.30 -4.40 17.07
N ARG A 286 5.89 -3.77 18.08
CA ARG A 286 6.52 -4.46 19.23
C ARG A 286 5.82 -4.12 20.53
N GLN A 287 5.73 -5.10 21.42
CA GLN A 287 5.20 -4.94 22.77
C GLN A 287 6.26 -5.33 23.80
N SER A 288 6.65 -4.38 24.63
CA SER A 288 7.46 -4.67 25.83
C SER A 288 6.61 -5.30 26.91
N ALA A 289 7.17 -6.22 27.70
CA ALA A 289 6.52 -6.68 28.92
C ALA A 289 6.45 -5.59 30.01
N SER A 290 7.30 -4.57 29.90
CA SER A 290 7.47 -3.50 30.89
C SER A 290 6.62 -2.25 30.63
N SER A 291 6.05 -2.12 29.43
CA SER A 291 5.25 -0.98 29.01
C SER A 291 3.93 -1.46 28.39
N PRO A 292 2.78 -0.84 28.70
CA PRO A 292 1.52 -1.13 28.03
C PRO A 292 1.44 -0.50 26.62
N GLU A 293 2.24 0.53 26.34
CA GLU A 293 2.25 1.21 25.04
C GLU A 293 3.13 0.42 24.05
N PRO A 294 2.57 -0.07 22.92
CA PRO A 294 3.36 -0.69 21.88
C PRO A 294 4.15 0.34 21.07
N VAL A 295 5.26 -0.12 20.49
CA VAL A 295 6.23 0.70 19.78
C VAL A 295 6.47 0.20 18.36
N LEU A 296 7.02 1.06 17.50
CA LEU A 296 7.38 0.79 16.12
C LEU A 296 8.90 0.80 15.96
N ARG A 297 9.43 -0.29 15.40
CA ARG A 297 10.83 -0.34 14.96
C ARG A 297 10.91 -0.26 13.45
N PHE A 298 11.75 0.66 12.94
CA PHE A 298 12.00 0.80 11.51
C PHE A 298 13.19 -0.06 11.10
N ASN A 299 12.95 -1.04 10.23
CA ASN A 299 13.99 -1.89 9.68
C ASN A 299 14.05 -1.75 8.15
N PHE A 300 15.25 -1.76 7.58
CA PHE A 300 15.44 -1.66 6.14
C PHE A 300 16.55 -2.60 5.64
N LYS A 301 16.34 -3.10 4.42
CA LYS A 301 17.27 -3.94 3.65
C LYS A 301 17.24 -3.45 2.20
N ASN A 302 18.39 -3.09 1.64
CA ASN A 302 18.46 -2.44 0.32
C ASN A 302 18.77 -3.42 -0.82
N GLY A 303 17.80 -4.26 -1.16
CA GLY A 303 17.94 -5.22 -2.26
C GLY A 303 18.82 -6.42 -1.90
N THR A 304 19.07 -7.32 -2.84
CA THR A 304 19.71 -8.62 -2.59
C THR A 304 21.15 -8.55 -2.10
N ASP A 305 21.83 -7.41 -2.29
CA ASP A 305 23.20 -7.21 -1.79
C ASP A 305 23.24 -7.11 -0.25
N ASP A 306 22.16 -6.67 0.38
CA ASP A 306 22.01 -6.69 1.83
C ASP A 306 21.45 -8.05 2.28
N ALA A 307 22.24 -8.82 3.04
CA ALA A 307 21.85 -10.14 3.53
C ALA A 307 20.82 -10.12 4.68
N SER A 308 20.67 -9.00 5.38
CA SER A 308 19.82 -8.89 6.57
C SER A 308 19.23 -7.50 6.74
N PHE A 309 18.09 -7.42 7.44
CA PHE A 309 17.52 -6.15 7.88
C PHE A 309 18.43 -5.44 8.90
N ARG A 310 18.52 -4.12 8.79
CA ARG A 310 19.17 -3.24 9.77
C ARG A 310 18.14 -2.27 10.33
N THR A 311 18.25 -1.96 11.61
CA THR A 311 17.39 -0.99 12.28
C THR A 311 17.90 0.43 12.07
N TYR A 312 17.01 1.36 11.78
CA TYR A 312 17.30 2.79 11.64
C TYR A 312 16.43 3.59 12.60
N SER A 313 16.99 4.64 13.20
CA SER A 313 16.24 5.54 14.07
C SER A 313 15.41 6.51 13.23
N MET A 314 14.14 6.68 13.59
CA MET A 314 13.29 7.71 13.01
C MET A 314 13.52 9.05 13.71
N SER A 315 13.33 10.16 12.99
CA SER A 315 13.40 11.53 13.52
C SER A 315 12.42 12.44 12.78
N PHE A 316 11.36 12.87 13.44
CA PHE A 316 10.31 13.71 12.86
C PHE A 316 9.66 14.61 13.94
N ALA A 317 8.70 15.45 13.55
CA ALA A 317 8.05 16.36 14.50
C ALA A 317 7.40 15.58 15.66
N GLY A 318 7.91 15.81 16.88
CA GLY A 318 7.46 15.11 18.10
C GLY A 318 8.26 13.86 18.48
N TRP A 319 9.28 13.48 17.70
CA TRP A 319 10.18 12.38 18.01
C TRP A 319 11.57 12.59 17.40
N ASP A 320 12.62 12.69 18.22
CA ASP A 320 13.99 12.96 17.76
C ASP A 320 14.93 11.75 17.87
N GLY A 321 14.40 10.57 18.22
CA GLY A 321 15.18 9.34 18.39
C GLY A 321 16.17 9.37 19.57
N SER A 322 16.16 10.42 20.40
CA SER A 322 17.09 10.55 21.53
C SER A 322 16.72 9.65 22.72
N ALA A 323 15.42 9.36 22.86
CA ALA A 323 14.88 8.56 23.96
C ALA A 323 15.04 7.05 23.72
N ASP A 324 14.81 6.59 22.49
CA ASP A 324 14.92 5.19 22.06
C ASP A 324 14.99 5.15 20.52
N THR A 325 15.42 4.01 19.96
CA THR A 325 15.30 3.72 18.53
C THR A 325 13.86 3.39 18.14
N ASP A 326 13.07 2.82 19.08
CA ASP A 326 11.69 2.42 18.85
C ASP A 326 10.69 3.54 19.22
N VAL A 327 9.74 3.82 18.32
CA VAL A 327 8.80 4.94 18.45
C VAL A 327 7.47 4.48 19.06
N PRO A 328 6.93 5.11 20.12
CA PRO A 328 5.56 4.84 20.58
C PRO A 328 4.54 4.99 19.45
N ILE A 329 3.64 4.02 19.30
CA ILE A 329 2.65 4.03 18.21
C ILE A 329 1.78 5.28 18.24
N SER A 330 1.36 5.72 19.43
CA SER A 330 0.62 6.98 19.59
C SER A 330 1.40 8.20 19.06
N THR A 331 2.70 8.28 19.32
CA THR A 331 3.58 9.34 18.80
C THR A 331 3.63 9.32 17.27
N PHE A 332 3.83 8.13 16.68
CA PHE A 332 3.82 7.97 15.22
C PHE A 332 2.47 8.37 14.61
N ILE A 333 1.36 7.85 15.13
CA ILE A 333 0.04 8.16 14.60
C ILE A 333 -0.27 9.66 14.71
N ASN A 334 0.04 10.29 15.84
CA ASN A 334 -0.19 11.73 16.03
C ASN A 334 0.60 12.59 15.04
N ALA A 335 1.83 12.18 14.67
CA ALA A 335 2.64 12.91 13.72
C ALA A 335 2.18 12.72 12.26
N PHE A 336 1.80 11.49 11.88
CA PHE A 336 1.54 11.14 10.47
C PHE A 336 0.06 11.19 10.06
N GLN A 337 -0.88 10.95 10.96
CA GLN A 337 -2.31 10.99 10.64
C GLN A 337 -2.77 12.32 10.01
N PRO A 338 -2.28 13.50 10.42
CA PRO A 338 -2.64 14.77 9.76
C PRO A 338 -2.15 14.90 8.31
N ALA A 339 -1.13 14.14 7.91
CA ALA A 339 -0.59 14.15 6.55
C ALA A 339 -1.30 13.19 5.59
N ALA A 340 -2.08 12.26 6.13
CA ALA A 340 -2.74 11.20 5.38
C ALA A 340 -3.79 11.76 4.41
N VAL A 341 -3.76 11.26 3.18
CA VAL A 341 -4.83 11.47 2.19
C VAL A 341 -5.78 10.29 2.30
N ASN A 342 -6.88 10.47 3.02
CA ASN A 342 -7.69 9.35 3.54
C ASN A 342 -8.61 8.71 2.52
N THR A 343 -9.03 9.45 1.50
CA THR A 343 -9.99 8.98 0.49
C THR A 343 -9.60 9.45 -0.90
N THR A 344 -10.12 8.77 -1.93
CA THR A 344 -9.99 9.23 -3.33
C THR A 344 -10.56 10.63 -3.52
N LEU A 345 -11.63 11.01 -2.79
CA LEU A 345 -12.17 12.38 -2.82
C LEU A 345 -11.18 13.40 -2.23
N ASP A 346 -10.54 13.09 -1.10
CA ASP A 346 -9.49 13.94 -0.53
C ASP A 346 -8.32 14.09 -1.51
N TRP A 347 -7.94 13.00 -2.17
CA TRP A 347 -6.91 13.01 -3.21
C TRP A 347 -7.31 13.93 -4.38
N CYS A 348 -8.55 13.87 -4.87
CA CYS A 348 -9.03 14.78 -5.92
C CYS A 348 -8.84 16.25 -5.53
N HIS A 349 -9.11 16.59 -4.26
CA HIS A 349 -8.92 17.95 -3.74
C HIS A 349 -7.44 18.33 -3.61
N VAL A 350 -6.62 17.45 -3.02
CA VAL A 350 -5.18 17.69 -2.83
C VAL A 350 -4.44 17.81 -4.15
N CYS A 351 -4.82 17.02 -5.15
CA CYS A 351 -4.20 16.99 -6.46
C CYS A 351 -4.79 17.96 -7.48
N GLY A 352 -5.85 18.69 -7.13
CA GLY A 352 -6.57 19.53 -8.09
C GLY A 352 -7.10 18.74 -9.30
N GLN A 353 -7.42 17.46 -9.12
CA GLN A 353 -7.90 16.57 -10.18
C GLN A 353 -9.43 16.61 -10.23
N THR A 354 -9.98 16.83 -11.41
CA THR A 354 -11.43 17.00 -11.60
C THR A 354 -12.08 15.91 -12.45
N GLN A 355 -11.30 15.18 -13.25
CA GLN A 355 -11.83 14.28 -14.28
C GLN A 355 -11.37 12.83 -14.10
N ALA A 356 -10.06 12.62 -13.97
CA ALA A 356 -9.48 11.28 -13.91
C ALA A 356 -9.77 10.55 -12.59
N ARG A 357 -9.58 9.23 -12.56
CA ARG A 357 -9.59 8.39 -11.35
C ARG A 357 -10.84 8.57 -10.46
N GLY A 358 -12.00 8.65 -11.10
CA GLY A 358 -13.29 8.82 -10.42
C GLY A 358 -13.60 10.23 -9.90
N CYS A 359 -12.68 11.20 -10.03
CA CYS A 359 -12.88 12.54 -9.47
C CYS A 359 -14.10 13.27 -10.02
N ALA A 360 -14.43 13.11 -11.31
CA ALA A 360 -15.63 13.72 -11.90
C ALA A 360 -16.91 13.26 -11.18
N ALA A 361 -17.01 11.97 -10.89
CA ALA A 361 -18.16 11.39 -10.19
C ALA A 361 -18.18 11.80 -8.71
N LEU A 362 -17.04 11.69 -8.03
CA LEU A 362 -16.91 11.99 -6.60
C LEU A 362 -17.20 13.47 -6.29
N LEU A 363 -16.63 14.40 -7.07
CA LEU A 363 -16.85 15.84 -6.91
C LEU A 363 -18.28 16.24 -7.30
N GLY A 364 -18.85 15.63 -8.34
CA GLY A 364 -20.24 15.83 -8.74
C GLY A 364 -21.24 15.37 -7.67
N ALA A 365 -20.98 14.22 -7.04
CA ALA A 365 -21.78 13.72 -5.92
C ALA A 365 -21.64 14.61 -4.67
N ALA A 366 -20.42 15.05 -4.35
CA ALA A 366 -20.17 15.95 -3.22
C ALA A 366 -20.90 17.29 -3.38
N SER A 367 -20.82 17.93 -4.56
CA SER A 367 -21.53 19.18 -4.86
C SER A 367 -23.05 19.03 -4.82
N SER A 368 -23.59 17.91 -5.33
CA SER A 368 -25.03 17.60 -5.27
C SER A 368 -25.53 17.40 -3.83
N SER A 369 -24.70 16.82 -2.96
CA SER A 369 -25.03 16.65 -1.53
C SER A 369 -25.11 17.98 -0.79
N VAL A 370 -24.26 18.96 -1.13
CA VAL A 370 -24.31 20.33 -0.60
C VAL A 370 -25.57 21.06 -1.11
N GLN A 371 -25.96 20.86 -2.37
CA GLN A 371 -27.17 21.46 -2.94
C GLN A 371 -28.47 20.88 -2.37
N ALA A 372 -28.46 19.62 -1.91
CA ALA A 372 -29.57 19.05 -1.16
C ALA A 372 -29.71 19.66 0.25
N THR A 373 -28.64 20.23 0.82
CA THR A 373 -28.69 20.91 2.13
C THR A 373 -29.16 22.37 2.07
N THR A 374 -29.19 23.01 0.90
CA THR A 374 -29.70 24.38 0.76
C THR A 374 -31.21 24.45 0.54
N HIS A 375 -31.89 23.32 0.31
CA HIS A 375 -33.32 23.26 -0.01
C HIS A 375 -34.17 22.29 0.83
N HIS A 376 -33.77 21.99 2.06
CA HIS A 376 -34.67 21.34 3.02
C HIS A 376 -34.56 21.95 4.42
N ASP A 377 -35.73 22.31 4.96
CA ASP A 377 -35.96 22.50 6.39
C ASP A 377 -35.28 21.40 7.20
N ARG A 378 -34.69 21.77 8.34
CA ARG A 378 -33.89 20.91 9.22
C ARG A 378 -34.55 19.54 9.46
N ILE A 379 -34.07 18.50 8.77
CA ILE A 379 -34.40 17.11 9.09
C ILE A 379 -33.31 16.59 10.03
N SER A 380 -33.71 16.10 11.21
CA SER A 380 -32.80 15.59 12.24
C SER A 380 -32.11 14.28 11.78
N PRO A 381 -31.02 13.84 12.45
CA PRO A 381 -30.29 12.61 12.12
C PRO A 381 -31.16 11.35 12.06
N VAL A 382 -32.33 11.38 12.70
CA VAL A 382 -33.34 10.31 12.63
C VAL A 382 -33.94 10.19 11.22
N GLY A 383 -34.08 11.29 10.47
CA GLY A 383 -34.65 11.29 9.12
C GLY A 383 -33.74 10.76 8.01
N ALA A 384 -32.42 10.82 8.17
CA ALA A 384 -31.47 10.26 7.21
C ALA A 384 -31.55 8.72 7.14
N GLY A 385 -31.84 8.06 8.27
CA GLY A 385 -32.06 6.60 8.33
C GLY A 385 -33.32 6.13 7.60
N PHE A 386 -34.35 6.98 7.51
CA PHE A 386 -35.60 6.65 6.82
C PHE A 386 -35.51 6.80 5.29
N LEU A 387 -34.61 7.66 4.78
CA LEU A 387 -34.40 7.81 3.33
C LEU A 387 -33.72 6.58 2.72
N GLY A 388 -32.74 6.00 3.42
CA GLY A 388 -32.12 4.73 3.03
C GLY A 388 -33.13 3.58 3.02
N ALA A 389 -33.91 3.43 4.10
CA ALA A 389 -34.94 2.39 4.20
C ALA A 389 -36.06 2.56 3.16
N GLY A 390 -36.48 3.80 2.88
CA GLY A 390 -37.51 4.10 1.89
C GLY A 390 -37.10 3.75 0.46
N LEU A 391 -35.85 4.08 0.08
CA LEU A 391 -35.32 3.72 -1.24
C LEU A 391 -35.19 2.20 -1.39
N THR A 392 -34.71 1.50 -0.35
CA THR A 392 -34.66 0.03 -0.34
C THR A 392 -36.05 -0.56 -0.52
N VAL A 393 -37.07 -0.10 0.22
CA VAL A 393 -38.45 -0.58 0.06
C VAL A 393 -39.00 -0.29 -1.34
N ALA A 394 -38.70 0.86 -1.93
CA ALA A 394 -39.16 1.20 -3.27
C ALA A 394 -38.52 0.31 -4.35
N VAL A 395 -37.21 0.10 -4.28
CA VAL A 395 -36.46 -0.74 -5.24
C VAL A 395 -36.87 -2.21 -5.12
N PHE A 396 -36.92 -2.75 -3.90
CA PHE A 396 -37.37 -4.12 -3.68
C PHE A 396 -38.86 -4.29 -4.00
N GLY A 397 -39.69 -3.28 -3.74
CA GLY A 397 -41.11 -3.27 -4.14
C GLY A 397 -41.30 -3.30 -5.66
N ALA A 398 -40.51 -2.52 -6.40
CA ALA A 398 -40.52 -2.52 -7.86
C ALA A 398 -40.04 -3.86 -8.43
N ALA A 399 -38.95 -4.42 -7.88
CA ALA A 399 -38.46 -5.75 -8.26
C ALA A 399 -39.51 -6.85 -7.97
N PHE A 400 -40.18 -6.79 -6.82
CA PHE A 400 -41.24 -7.73 -6.45
C PHE A 400 -42.45 -7.62 -7.38
N ALA A 401 -42.84 -6.39 -7.77
CA ALA A 401 -43.92 -6.15 -8.72
C ALA A 401 -43.58 -6.70 -10.13
N VAL A 402 -42.33 -6.56 -10.58
CA VAL A 402 -41.86 -7.13 -11.84
C VAL A 402 -41.90 -8.67 -11.79
N LEU A 403 -41.46 -9.28 -10.69
CA LEU A 403 -41.49 -10.73 -10.52
C LEU A 403 -42.92 -11.29 -10.45
N LEU A 404 -43.88 -10.55 -9.87
CA LEU A 404 -45.30 -10.87 -9.92
C LEU A 404 -45.88 -10.73 -11.34
N PHE A 405 -45.52 -9.66 -12.07
CA PHE A 405 -45.98 -9.42 -13.44
C PHE A 405 -45.47 -10.49 -14.42
N LEU A 406 -44.22 -10.93 -14.26
CA LEU A 406 -43.61 -11.99 -15.07
C LEU A 406 -44.04 -13.41 -14.63
N GLY A 407 -44.91 -13.53 -13.61
CA GLY A 407 -45.48 -14.81 -13.18
C GLY A 407 -44.56 -15.71 -12.38
N TYR A 408 -43.37 -15.22 -11.99
CA TYR A 408 -42.42 -15.96 -11.14
C TYR A 408 -42.84 -16.02 -9.67
N LEU A 409 -43.78 -15.17 -9.25
CA LEU A 409 -44.37 -15.16 -7.91
C LEU A 409 -45.89 -15.27 -8.01
N THR A 410 -46.52 -16.08 -7.15
CA THR A 410 -47.98 -16.19 -7.04
C THR A 410 -48.43 -16.02 -5.59
N PHE A 411 -49.52 -15.28 -5.36
CA PHE A 411 -50.10 -15.15 -4.02
C PHE A 411 -50.91 -16.40 -3.67
N GLY A 412 -50.44 -17.18 -2.70
CA GLY A 412 -51.18 -18.33 -2.18
C GLY A 412 -52.45 -17.91 -1.44
N LYS A 413 -53.61 -18.48 -1.81
CA LYS A 413 -54.86 -18.30 -1.05
C LYS A 413 -54.77 -19.05 0.29
N GLY A 414 -54.54 -18.31 1.38
CA GLY A 414 -54.66 -18.85 2.74
C GLY A 414 -56.08 -19.35 3.03
N LYS A 415 -56.22 -20.63 3.38
CA LYS A 415 -57.47 -21.20 3.89
C LYS A 415 -57.81 -20.56 5.24
N ARG A 416 -58.93 -19.86 5.27
CA ARG A 416 -59.55 -19.27 6.46
C ARG A 416 -60.26 -20.39 7.25
N THR A 417 -59.68 -20.88 8.34
CA THR A 417 -60.40 -21.75 9.29
C THR A 417 -60.98 -20.92 10.43
N SER A 418 -62.30 -20.76 10.40
CA SER A 418 -63.13 -20.19 11.46
C SER A 418 -63.18 -21.13 12.65
N SER A 419 -63.03 -20.56 13.85
CA SER A 419 -63.33 -21.16 15.15
C SER A 419 -64.74 -21.76 15.21
N ARG A 420 -64.86 -22.98 15.76
CA ARG A 420 -66.06 -23.44 16.47
C ARG A 420 -65.65 -24.46 17.54
N ALA A 421 -65.81 -24.09 18.80
CA ALA A 421 -65.66 -24.98 19.94
C ALA A 421 -66.75 -26.06 19.95
N LYS A 422 -66.36 -27.31 20.21
CA LYS A 422 -67.17 -28.31 20.92
C LYS A 422 -66.25 -29.41 21.45
N ASN A 423 -66.37 -29.66 22.74
CA ASN A 423 -65.81 -30.81 23.45
C ASN A 423 -66.16 -32.11 22.73
N ASP A 424 -65.19 -33.02 22.64
CA ASP A 424 -65.38 -34.40 23.09
C ASP A 424 -64.02 -35.07 23.36
N HIS A 425 -64.02 -35.82 24.47
CA HIS A 425 -63.01 -36.74 24.96
C HIS A 425 -62.44 -37.68 23.88
N LEU A 426 -61.13 -38.01 23.96
CA LEU A 426 -60.65 -39.41 24.12
C LEU A 426 -59.10 -39.52 24.03
N GLU A 427 -58.56 -40.01 25.15
CA GLU A 427 -57.44 -40.94 25.33
C GLU A 427 -56.02 -40.68 24.75
N LEU A 428 -55.11 -40.41 25.70
CA LEU A 428 -53.68 -40.71 25.61
C LEU A 428 -53.47 -42.24 25.60
N HIS A 429 -52.77 -42.75 24.59
CA HIS A 429 -52.04 -44.00 24.71
C HIS A 429 -50.55 -43.81 24.38
N SER A 430 -49.77 -44.25 25.36
CA SER A 430 -48.32 -44.34 25.47
C SER A 430 -47.70 -45.38 24.53
N SER A 431 -46.48 -45.10 24.06
CA SER A 431 -45.26 -45.91 24.28
C SER A 431 -44.39 -46.18 23.03
N ASN A 432 -43.09 -45.94 23.25
CA ASN A 432 -41.92 -46.68 22.72
C ASN A 432 -41.55 -46.48 21.23
N ASN A 433 -40.29 -46.28 20.82
CA ASN A 433 -39.02 -46.78 21.37
C ASN A 433 -37.83 -45.86 21.03
N SER A 434 -36.89 -45.78 21.97
CA SER A 434 -35.48 -45.43 21.78
C SER A 434 -34.70 -46.58 21.15
N VAL A 435 -33.67 -46.29 20.34
CA VAL A 435 -32.50 -47.17 20.20
C VAL A 435 -31.24 -46.32 20.16
N ALA A 436 -30.35 -46.58 21.13
CA ALA A 436 -29.04 -46.00 21.30
C ALA A 436 -27.95 -46.82 20.57
N LYS A 437 -26.80 -46.15 20.38
CA LYS A 437 -25.48 -46.67 19.97
C LYS A 437 -24.90 -47.66 21.00
N GLU A 438 -24.19 -48.68 20.51
CA GLU A 438 -22.81 -49.11 20.86
C GLU A 438 -22.48 -50.40 20.06
N ALA A 439 -21.47 -50.39 19.18
CA ALA A 439 -20.03 -50.60 19.39
C ALA A 439 -19.61 -52.08 19.29
N ALA A 440 -18.81 -52.37 18.25
CA ALA A 440 -17.76 -53.38 18.17
C ALA A 440 -16.75 -52.91 17.11
#